data_AF-A0A5D0MIZ1-F1
#
_entry.id   AF-A0A5D0MIZ1-F1
#
_cell.length_a   1.000
_cell.length_b   1.000
_cell.length_c   1.000
_cell.angle_alpha   90.00
_cell.angle_beta   90.00
_cell.angle_gamma   90.00
#
_symmetry.space_group_name_H-M   'P 1'
#
loop_
_entity.id
_entity.type
_entity.pdbx_description
1 polymer ?
#
loop_
_entity_poly.entity_id
_entity_poly.type
_entity_poly.pdbx_seq_one_letter_code
_entity_poly.pdbx_strand_id
1 'polypeptide(L)'
;MTNIPIVPLDWKKSYRIIPTLFPERTLFDEVCSEDELEYVYYIESLTNKRIADEIGDTGKIPKKEWVLGEGSTPIMAAFTHVKASRFNTDYFG
;
A
#
# COMPACT_ATOMS: atom_id res chain seq x y z
N MET A 1 39.94 -24.96 -17.75
CA MET A 1 38.70 -24.18 -17.95
C MET A 1 37.53 -25.15 -17.81
N THR A 2 36.75 -25.01 -16.75
CA THR A 2 35.66 -25.94 -16.41
C THR A 2 34.52 -25.75 -17.41
N ASN A 3 34.18 -26.80 -18.14
CA ASN A 3 33.15 -26.77 -19.16
C ASN A 3 31.77 -26.74 -18.47
N ILE A 4 31.06 -25.61 -18.54
CA ILE A 4 29.73 -25.46 -17.94
C ILE A 4 28.71 -26.07 -18.90
N PRO A 5 27.90 -27.06 -18.48
CA PRO A 5 26.90 -27.65 -19.35
C PRO A 5 25.84 -26.61 -19.73
N ILE A 6 25.58 -26.48 -21.03
CA ILE A 6 24.51 -25.65 -21.58
C ILE A 6 23.34 -26.56 -21.90
N VAL A 7 22.15 -26.24 -21.38
CA VAL A 7 20.92 -27.00 -21.65
C VAL A 7 19.90 -26.07 -22.31
N PRO A 8 19.29 -26.46 -23.45
CA PRO A 8 18.20 -25.70 -24.04
C PRO A 8 16.96 -25.77 -23.16
N LEU A 9 16.44 -24.60 -22.77
CA LEU A 9 15.20 -24.49 -21.99
C LEU A 9 14.02 -24.35 -22.96
N ASP A 10 13.15 -25.37 -23.01
CA ASP A 10 11.85 -25.31 -23.68
C ASP A 10 10.82 -24.72 -22.70
N TRP A 11 10.71 -23.39 -22.70
CA TRP A 11 9.74 -22.69 -21.87
C TRP A 11 8.32 -22.93 -22.41
N LYS A 12 7.56 -23.81 -21.76
CA LYS A 12 6.12 -23.86 -21.94
C LYS A 12 5.51 -22.49 -21.61
N LYS A 13 4.42 -22.16 -22.31
CA LYS A 13 3.67 -20.90 -22.21
C LYS A 13 3.68 -20.31 -20.79
N SER A 14 4.32 -19.16 -20.63
CA SER A 14 4.41 -18.46 -19.34
C SER A 14 3.21 -17.54 -19.15
N TYR A 15 2.73 -17.44 -17.92
CA TYR A 15 1.65 -16.55 -17.53
C TYR A 15 2.17 -15.61 -16.44
N ARG A 16 1.87 -14.32 -16.56
CA ARG A 16 2.12 -13.37 -15.47
C ARG A 16 0.96 -13.48 -14.49
N ILE A 17 1.24 -13.91 -13.26
CA ILE A 17 0.30 -13.75 -12.15
C ILE A 17 0.30 -12.26 -11.82
N ILE A 18 -0.80 -11.60 -12.13
CA ILE A 18 -1.08 -10.25 -11.65
C ILE A 18 -2.00 -10.44 -10.44
N PRO A 19 -1.60 -10.00 -9.23
CA PRO A 19 -2.52 -10.01 -8.09
C PRO A 19 -3.79 -9.26 -8.48
N THR A 20 -4.94 -9.93 -8.34
CA THR A 20 -6.23 -9.48 -8.89
C THR A 20 -6.85 -8.31 -8.15
N LEU A 21 -6.29 -7.92 -7.00
CA LEU A 21 -6.67 -6.71 -6.26
C LEU A 21 -6.03 -5.50 -6.92
N PHE A 22 -6.60 -5.07 -8.05
CA PHE A 22 -6.27 -3.81 -8.66
C PHE A 22 -7.54 -2.95 -8.80
N PRO A 23 -7.59 -1.74 -8.23
CA PRO A 23 -6.59 -1.15 -7.33
C PRO A 23 -6.45 -1.94 -6.03
N GLU A 24 -5.30 -1.83 -5.37
CA GLU A 24 -5.16 -2.33 -3.99
C GLU A 24 -6.17 -1.56 -3.15
N ARG A 25 -7.15 -2.28 -2.57
CA ARG A 25 -8.00 -1.72 -1.52
C ARG A 25 -7.17 -1.68 -0.25
N THR A 26 -7.25 -0.57 0.46
CA THR A 26 -6.61 -0.44 1.78
C THR A 26 -7.67 -0.42 2.87
N LEU A 27 -7.27 -0.41 4.15
CA LEU A 27 -8.23 -0.23 5.24
C LEU A 27 -9.10 1.03 5.07
N PHE A 28 -8.62 2.07 4.37
CA PHE A 28 -9.44 3.26 4.08
C PHE A 28 -10.71 2.89 3.30
N ASP A 29 -10.63 1.93 2.36
CA ASP A 29 -11.78 1.48 1.58
C ASP A 29 -12.71 0.52 2.33
N GLU A 30 -12.17 -0.20 3.32
CA GLU A 30 -12.87 -1.29 4.00
C GLU A 30 -13.67 -0.83 5.22
N VAL A 31 -13.23 0.23 5.90
CA VAL A 31 -13.87 0.76 7.10
C VAL A 31 -14.79 1.94 6.80
N CYS A 32 -15.82 2.13 7.62
CA CYS A 32 -16.82 3.18 7.43
C CYS A 32 -16.75 4.30 8.48
N SER A 33 -15.91 4.17 9.52
CA SER A 33 -15.79 5.16 10.60
C SER A 33 -14.36 5.31 11.11
N GLU A 34 -14.04 6.47 11.71
CA GLU A 34 -12.68 6.75 12.15
C GLU A 34 -12.25 5.89 13.34
N ASP A 35 -13.19 5.56 14.21
CA ASP A 35 -12.94 4.66 15.34
C ASP A 35 -12.68 3.23 14.86
N GLU A 36 -13.42 2.76 13.85
CA GLU A 36 -13.19 1.45 13.23
C GLU A 36 -11.80 1.36 12.60
N LEU A 37 -11.37 2.40 11.87
CA LEU A 37 -10.02 2.44 11.31
C LEU A 37 -8.95 2.32 12.41
N GLU A 38 -9.09 3.05 13.51
CA GLU A 38 -8.13 3.00 14.62
C GLU A 38 -8.06 1.62 15.28
N TYR A 39 -9.21 0.98 15.51
CA TYR A 39 -9.24 -0.36 16.12
C TYR A 39 -8.63 -1.40 15.19
N VAL A 40 -9.00 -1.41 13.91
CA VAL A 40 -8.48 -2.37 12.93
C VAL A 40 -6.99 -2.16 12.73
N TYR A 41 -6.55 -0.91 12.57
CA TYR A 41 -5.13 -0.58 12.47
C TYR A 41 -4.35 -1.07 13.69
N TYR A 42 -4.86 -0.81 14.91
CA TYR A 42 -4.20 -1.26 16.13
C TYR A 42 -4.03 -2.78 16.15
N ILE A 43 -5.11 -3.53 15.89
CA ILE A 43 -5.10 -5.00 15.91
C ILE A 43 -4.17 -5.57 14.82
N GLU A 44 -4.30 -5.10 13.58
CA GLU A 44 -3.47 -5.53 12.45
C GLU A 44 -1.99 -5.21 12.69
N SER A 45 -1.67 -4.06 13.28
CA SER A 45 -0.28 -3.65 13.55
C SER A 45 0.47 -4.61 14.48
N LEU A 46 -0.24 -5.41 15.28
CA LEU A 46 0.37 -6.41 16.18
C LEU A 46 0.97 -7.59 15.40
N THR A 47 0.43 -7.92 14.24
CA THR A 47 0.79 -9.15 13.48
C THR A 47 1.26 -8.86 12.06
N ASN A 48 0.79 -7.77 11.47
CA ASN A 48 0.98 -7.39 10.08
C ASN A 48 1.81 -6.12 9.96
N LYS A 49 3.14 -6.30 9.85
CA LYS A 49 4.07 -5.17 9.69
C LYS A 49 3.86 -4.34 8.42
N ARG A 50 3.14 -4.86 7.42
CA ARG A 50 2.86 -4.13 6.17
C ARG A 50 1.78 -3.07 6.33
N ILE A 51 0.99 -3.12 7.41
CA ILE A 51 -0.11 -2.17 7.60
C ILE A 51 0.37 -0.71 7.67
N ALA A 52 1.59 -0.48 8.18
CA ALA A 52 2.20 0.84 8.19
C ALA A 52 2.56 1.35 6.78
N ASP A 53 3.00 0.44 5.90
CA ASP A 53 3.29 0.75 4.49
C ASP A 53 2.00 0.97 3.69
N GLU A 54 0.88 0.40 4.12
CA GLU A 54 -0.43 0.56 3.49
C GLU A 54 -1.09 1.89 3.88
N ILE A 55 -1.16 2.18 5.18
CA ILE A 55 -1.90 3.31 5.74
C ILE A 55 -1.08 4.60 5.76
N GLY A 56 0.25 4.50 5.85
CA GLY A 56 1.13 5.66 5.96
C GLY A 56 0.98 6.39 7.29
N ASP A 57 1.29 7.69 7.29
CA ASP A 57 1.17 8.54 8.49
C ASP A 57 -0.16 9.29 8.51
N THR A 58 -1.16 8.73 9.19
CA THR A 58 -2.48 9.36 9.38
C THR A 58 -2.45 10.55 10.34
N GLY A 59 -1.38 10.70 11.15
CA GLY A 59 -1.22 11.81 12.09
C GLY A 59 -1.06 13.18 11.42
N LYS A 60 -0.80 13.20 10.10
CA LYS A 60 -0.70 14.42 9.29
C LYS A 60 -2.04 15.09 9.01
N ILE A 61 -3.16 14.39 9.22
CA ILE A 61 -4.50 14.83 8.86
C ILE A 61 -5.36 14.80 10.14
N PRO A 62 -6.07 15.88 10.49
CA PRO A 62 -7.03 15.83 11.58
C PRO A 62 -8.03 14.68 11.38
N LYS A 63 -8.32 13.92 12.44
CA LYS A 63 -9.20 12.72 12.36
C LYS A 63 -10.53 13.00 11.66
N LYS A 64 -11.11 14.19 11.86
CA LYS A 64 -12.38 14.63 11.24
C LYS A 64 -12.31 14.87 9.72
N GLU A 65 -11.11 14.95 9.16
CA GLU A 65 -10.87 15.14 7.73
C GLU A 65 -10.55 13.82 7.02
N TRP A 66 -10.55 12.70 7.75
CA TRP A 66 -10.36 11.39 7.14
C TRP A 66 -11.54 11.07 6.22
N VAL A 67 -11.21 10.60 5.02
CA VAL A 67 -12.18 10.09 4.06
C VAL A 67 -12.07 8.58 4.09
N LEU A 68 -13.21 7.91 4.29
CA LEU A 68 -13.30 6.45 4.47
C LEU A 68 -14.40 5.88 3.58
N GLY A 69 -14.33 4.57 3.35
CA GLY A 69 -15.22 3.83 2.45
C GLY A 69 -14.68 3.74 1.03
N GLU A 70 -15.42 3.06 0.17
CA GLU A 70 -14.97 2.67 -1.18
C GLU A 70 -14.46 3.85 -2.02
N GLY A 71 -13.20 3.75 -2.48
CA GLY A 71 -12.55 4.74 -3.33
C GLY A 71 -11.82 5.84 -2.56
N SER A 72 -11.73 5.74 -1.24
CA SER A 72 -11.04 6.71 -0.38
C SER A 72 -9.52 6.55 -0.37
N THR A 73 -9.00 5.36 -0.67
CA THR A 73 -7.55 5.08 -0.72
C THR A 73 -6.74 6.13 -1.47
N PRO A 74 -7.02 6.49 -2.74
CA PRO A 74 -6.22 7.49 -3.45
C PRO A 74 -6.29 8.89 -2.83
N ILE A 75 -7.38 9.21 -2.12
CA ILE A 75 -7.53 10.49 -1.42
C ILE A 75 -6.63 10.50 -0.19
N MET A 76 -6.79 9.52 0.69
CA MET A 76 -6.02 9.44 1.94
C MET A 76 -4.53 9.23 1.69
N ALA A 77 -4.17 8.36 0.74
CA ALA A 77 -2.78 8.05 0.43
C ALA A 77 -1.97 9.27 -0.01
N ALA A 78 -2.60 10.25 -0.68
CA ALA A 78 -1.92 11.47 -1.10
C ALA A 78 -1.39 12.30 0.08
N PHE A 79 -2.00 12.18 1.25
CA PHE A 79 -1.67 12.94 2.46
C PHE A 79 -0.92 12.09 3.49
N THR A 80 -1.14 10.78 3.54
CA THR A 80 -0.46 9.90 4.51
C THR A 80 0.90 9.41 4.03
N HIS A 81 1.12 9.30 2.72
CA HIS A 81 2.38 8.83 2.11
C HIS A 81 3.32 9.95 1.64
N VAL A 82 3.14 11.16 2.14
CA VAL A 82 3.99 12.32 1.78
C VAL A 82 5.45 12.05 2.18
N LYS A 83 6.32 11.95 1.18
CA LYS A 83 7.78 11.84 1.28
C LYS A 83 8.41 12.62 0.13
N ALA A 84 9.56 13.27 0.36
CA ALA A 84 10.39 13.79 -0.73
C ALA A 84 10.60 12.72 -1.81
N SER A 85 10.43 13.14 -3.07
CA SER A 85 10.61 12.27 -4.22
C SER A 85 11.34 13.02 -5.33
N ARG A 86 11.51 12.38 -6.49
CA ARG A 86 12.13 13.04 -7.65
C ARG A 86 11.35 14.27 -8.13
N PHE A 87 10.07 14.41 -7.77
CA PHE A 87 9.18 15.47 -8.24
C PHE A 87 8.57 16.32 -7.11
N ASN A 88 8.99 16.12 -5.86
CA ASN A 88 8.48 16.82 -4.67
C ASN A 88 9.63 17.00 -3.67
N THR A 89 9.71 18.18 -3.04
CA THR A 89 10.61 18.46 -1.91
C THR A 89 9.81 18.64 -0.62
N ASP A 90 10.40 18.33 0.53
CA ASP A 90 9.80 18.52 1.86
C ASP A 90 9.50 19.99 2.22
N TYR A 91 9.92 20.95 1.39
CA TYR A 91 9.77 22.39 1.59
C TYR A 91 8.35 22.94 1.33
N PHE A 92 7.49 22.20 0.62
CA PHE A 92 6.12 22.63 0.30
C PHE A 92 5.03 21.85 1.07
N GLY A 93 5.40 21.25 2.21
CA GLY A 93 4.47 20.63 3.16
C GLY A 93 4.25 21.50 4.39
#